data_AF-A0A2V8A3E7-F1
#
_entry.id   AF-A0A2V8A3E7-F1
#
_cell.length_a   1.000
_cell.length_b   1.000
_cell.length_c   1.000
_cell.angle_alpha   90.00
_cell.angle_beta   90.00
_cell.angle_gamma   90.00
#
_symmetry.space_group_name_H-M   'P 1'
#
loop_
_entity.id
_entity.type
_entity.pdbx_description
1 polymer ?
#
loop_
_entity_poly.entity_id
_entity_poly.type
_entity_poly.pdbx_seq_one_letter_code
_entity_poly.pdbx_strand_id
1 'polypeptide(L)'
;MSWSAAAQGGAIGVLVSLLFSVVPLLQIRLIKPSLLLRDETRRRSRDWTTIVAFVLVSLALVAVTAWQAASLRVGVIVCVGFAGLALVLQLAGRGLVALVTPLANSRSFPLRHAVLHLSRPGNQTRVILLAVGLGAFFIVGVRSLQATLLDEFSVQVSNESPDMFLLDVQRGQVDGVRAFLSDPANAAGDFNLIPVLRARVVGVQGSETNLEGVEAIRTRGSLAREYTITYRDHLEPNERVTDGRFWTGPSQEPEVSIEKGIHERFAINVGDTMKFDVLGRTFSARVSSVRNVEWRESRNGGFMFVFRPGPLEQAPHTYVAPLKGPATVEARARFQHDLVQRFPNVSVIDFREIMETLRDVMSKVTLAITVVGGLVLFSGVLILIGAVAMTKFQRVYEAAVFKTLGASTRTITRMLLLEYGVLGSLAGLVGSMGAIALTWGVTRYALDMPWRIFPREHVAGVVLTAFLVATIGVLSSLDVLRNKPLATLRAE
;
A
#
# COMPACT_ATOMS: atom_id res chain seq x y z
N MET A 1 -3.47 20.30 -14.83
CA MET A 1 -2.06 19.98 -14.54
C MET A 1 -1.32 21.29 -14.40
N SER A 2 -0.64 21.54 -13.27
CA SER A 2 0.15 22.77 -13.12
C SER A 2 1.41 22.67 -13.98
N TRP A 3 1.65 23.68 -14.83
CA TRP A 3 2.86 23.78 -15.66
C TRP A 3 4.16 23.68 -14.83
N SER A 4 4.09 24.05 -13.55
CA SER A 4 5.19 23.90 -12.58
C SER A 4 5.61 22.45 -12.35
N ALA A 5 4.68 21.49 -12.26
CA ALA A 5 5.01 20.09 -11.99
C ALA A 5 5.70 19.43 -13.18
N ALA A 6 5.24 19.75 -14.40
CA ALA A 6 5.86 19.28 -15.63
C ALA A 6 7.28 19.85 -15.80
N ALA A 7 7.46 21.15 -15.52
CA ALA A 7 8.77 21.79 -15.56
C ALA A 7 9.74 21.20 -14.52
N GLN A 8 9.27 20.95 -13.29
CA GLN A 8 10.05 20.28 -12.25
C GLN A 8 10.45 18.86 -12.65
N GLY A 9 9.51 18.06 -13.17
CA GLY A 9 9.81 16.72 -13.66
C GLY A 9 10.84 16.72 -14.79
N GLY A 10 10.69 17.64 -15.75
CA GLY A 10 11.67 17.83 -16.83
C GLY A 10 13.05 18.21 -16.32
N ALA A 11 13.12 19.18 -15.40
CA ALA A 11 14.38 19.63 -14.80
C ALA A 11 15.09 18.50 -14.03
N ILE A 12 14.35 17.73 -13.23
CA ILE A 12 14.90 16.56 -12.51
C ILE A 12 15.37 15.50 -13.50
N GLY A 13 14.60 15.22 -14.56
CA GLY A 13 14.97 14.25 -15.59
C GLY A 13 16.28 14.63 -16.31
N VAL A 14 16.41 15.90 -16.70
CA VAL A 14 17.64 16.44 -17.31
C VAL A 14 18.82 16.36 -16.34
N LEU A 15 18.62 16.77 -15.08
CA LEU A 15 19.65 16.73 -14.04
C LEU A 15 20.13 15.30 -13.79
N VAL A 16 19.22 14.35 -13.59
CA VAL A 16 19.56 12.94 -13.37
C VAL A 16 20.29 12.38 -14.59
N SER A 17 19.84 12.69 -15.80
CA SER A 17 20.51 12.26 -17.04
C SER A 17 21.94 12.79 -17.14
N LEU A 18 22.14 14.08 -16.83
CA LEU A 18 23.46 14.69 -16.77
C LEU A 18 24.34 14.00 -15.72
N LEU A 19 23.84 13.84 -14.50
CA LEU A 19 24.56 13.16 -13.41
C LEU A 19 25.02 11.75 -13.80
N PHE A 20 24.15 10.95 -14.41
CA PHE A 20 24.51 9.60 -14.87
C PHE A 20 25.45 9.60 -16.08
N SER A 21 25.45 10.65 -16.92
CA SER A 21 26.35 10.76 -18.08
C SER A 21 27.80 11.11 -17.73
N VAL A 22 28.04 11.80 -16.60
CA VAL A 22 29.38 12.25 -16.19
C VAL A 22 30.34 11.06 -16.03
N VAL A 23 29.88 9.96 -15.42
CA VAL A 23 30.74 8.81 -15.13
C VAL A 23 31.21 8.09 -16.41
N PRO A 24 30.34 7.73 -17.39
CA PRO A 24 30.78 7.21 -18.68
C PRO A 24 31.67 8.18 -19.46
N LEU A 25 31.36 9.49 -19.47
CA LEU A 25 32.14 10.49 -20.20
C LEU A 25 33.58 10.61 -19.66
N LEU A 26 33.76 10.55 -18.35
CA LEU A 26 35.09 10.56 -17.73
C LEU A 26 35.92 9.32 -18.11
N GLN A 27 35.28 8.17 -18.34
CA GLN A 27 35.98 6.96 -18.75
C GLN A 27 36.57 7.06 -20.17
N ILE A 28 35.96 7.87 -21.05
CA ILE A 28 36.44 8.10 -22.42
C ILE A 28 37.82 8.79 -22.43
N ARG A 29 38.07 9.71 -21.48
CA ARG A 29 39.36 10.42 -21.34
C ARG A 29 40.56 9.47 -21.26
N LEU A 30 40.33 8.25 -20.76
CA LEU A 30 41.39 7.29 -20.48
C LEU A 30 41.57 6.25 -21.61
N ILE A 31 40.85 6.39 -22.74
CA ILE A 31 41.01 5.53 -23.92
C ILE A 31 42.16 6.10 -24.76
N LYS A 32 43.31 5.43 -24.74
CA LYS A 32 44.43 5.77 -25.63
C LYS A 32 44.10 5.30 -27.05
N PRO A 33 44.30 6.13 -28.11
CA PRO A 33 44.06 5.73 -29.49
C PRO A 33 44.82 4.46 -29.92
N SER A 34 45.98 4.19 -29.32
CA SER A 34 46.78 2.98 -29.58
C SER A 34 46.10 1.67 -29.19
N LEU A 35 45.10 1.71 -28.30
CA LEU A 35 44.31 0.53 -27.89
C LEU A 35 43.17 0.20 -28.86
N LEU A 36 42.85 1.08 -29.81
CA LEU A 36 41.93 0.75 -30.91
C LEU A 36 42.59 -0.17 -31.94
N LEU A 37 43.92 -0.25 -31.94
CA LEU A 37 44.73 -1.02 -32.90
C LEU A 37 45.36 -2.27 -32.28
N ARG A 38 45.36 -2.41 -30.95
CA ARG A 38 45.86 -3.58 -30.24
C ARG A 38 44.86 -4.01 -29.18
N ASP A 39 44.39 -5.24 -29.30
CA ASP A 39 43.44 -5.88 -28.38
C ASP A 39 44.15 -6.28 -27.06
N GLU A 40 44.80 -5.31 -26.41
CA GLU A 40 45.46 -5.50 -25.12
C GLU A 40 44.45 -5.29 -23.99
N THR A 41 44.18 -6.36 -23.24
CA THR A 41 43.32 -6.33 -22.05
C THR A 41 43.85 -5.34 -21.01
N ARG A 42 43.08 -4.28 -20.77
CA ARG A 42 43.42 -3.17 -19.87
C ARG A 42 43.63 -3.61 -18.41
N ARG A 43 44.77 -3.24 -17.81
CA ARG A 43 44.89 -3.16 -16.33
C ARG A 43 44.05 -1.99 -15.82
N ARG A 44 43.08 -2.28 -14.96
CA ARG A 44 42.14 -1.30 -14.39
C ARG A 44 42.89 -0.39 -13.39
N SER A 45 43.46 0.71 -13.86
CA SER A 45 44.01 1.74 -12.96
C SER A 45 42.89 2.42 -12.19
N ARG A 46 43.08 2.60 -10.88
CA ARG A 46 42.12 3.27 -9.98
C ARG A 46 42.22 4.78 -10.22
N ASP A 47 41.30 5.32 -11.02
CA ASP A 47 41.23 6.75 -11.29
C ASP A 47 40.44 7.45 -10.18
N TRP A 48 41.14 8.28 -9.40
CA TRP A 48 40.56 9.07 -8.32
C TRP A 48 39.48 10.03 -8.82
N THR A 49 39.61 10.57 -10.04
CA THR A 49 38.62 11.51 -10.58
C THR A 49 37.28 10.82 -10.86
N THR A 50 37.31 9.58 -11.33
CA THR A 50 36.11 8.74 -11.49
C THR A 50 35.47 8.42 -10.13
N ILE A 51 36.25 8.18 -9.08
CA ILE A 51 35.73 7.93 -7.72
C ILE A 51 35.05 9.19 -7.17
N VAL A 52 35.70 10.35 -7.26
CA VAL A 52 35.14 11.62 -6.81
C VAL A 52 33.85 11.94 -7.55
N ALA A 53 33.81 11.74 -8.88
CA ALA A 53 32.60 11.94 -9.67
C ALA A 53 31.46 11.01 -9.21
N PHE A 54 31.74 9.75 -8.92
CA PHE A 54 30.74 8.81 -8.41
C PHE A 54 30.17 9.23 -7.04
N VAL A 55 31.04 9.70 -6.14
CA VAL A 55 30.63 10.23 -4.83
C VAL A 55 29.75 11.47 -4.98
N LEU A 56 30.15 12.42 -5.84
CA LEU A 56 29.38 13.64 -6.11
C LEU A 56 28.01 13.33 -6.73
N VAL A 57 27.95 12.41 -7.69
CA VAL A 57 26.69 11.97 -8.29
C VAL A 57 25.80 11.31 -7.25
N SER A 58 26.35 10.45 -6.39
CA SER A 58 25.61 9.81 -5.32
C SER A 58 25.05 10.83 -4.32
N LEU A 59 25.87 11.80 -3.91
CA LEU A 59 25.46 12.88 -3.01
C LEU A 59 24.35 13.74 -3.64
N ALA A 60 24.48 14.06 -4.93
CA ALA A 60 23.48 14.82 -5.67
C ALA A 60 22.14 14.07 -5.76
N LEU A 61 22.16 12.75 -5.99
CA LEU A 61 20.94 11.93 -5.98
C LEU A 61 20.30 11.89 -4.58
N VAL A 62 21.10 11.77 -3.51
CA VAL A 62 20.58 11.86 -2.13
C VAL A 62 19.99 13.24 -1.85
N ALA A 63 20.62 14.32 -2.32
CA ALA A 63 20.10 15.67 -2.15
C ALA A 63 18.77 15.88 -2.87
N VAL A 64 18.65 15.41 -4.12
CA VAL A 64 17.40 15.49 -4.90
C VAL A 64 16.28 14.70 -4.24
N THR A 65 16.56 13.47 -3.79
CA THR A 65 15.55 12.63 -3.12
C THR A 65 15.14 13.19 -1.76
N ALA A 66 16.09 13.72 -0.98
CA ALA A 66 15.81 14.38 0.29
C ALA A 66 14.96 15.65 0.11
N TRP A 67 15.28 16.45 -0.92
CA TRP A 67 14.51 17.63 -1.28
C TRP A 67 13.08 17.25 -1.69
N GLN A 68 12.91 16.23 -2.53
CA GLN A 68 11.61 15.78 -2.98
C GLN A 68 10.77 15.13 -1.88
N ALA A 69 11.40 14.47 -0.92
CA ALA A 69 10.73 13.88 0.24
C ALA A 69 10.46 14.89 1.38
N ALA A 70 10.91 16.14 1.25
CA ALA A 70 10.93 17.16 2.32
C ALA A 70 11.56 16.66 3.64
N SER A 71 12.41 15.64 3.57
CA SER A 71 12.98 14.95 4.73
C SER A 71 14.27 14.22 4.35
N LEU A 72 15.36 14.61 5.00
CA LEU A 72 16.67 13.96 4.82
C LEU A 72 16.62 12.49 5.24
N ARG A 73 15.91 12.18 6.32
CA ARG A 73 15.78 10.80 6.84
C ARG A 73 15.12 9.89 5.81
N VAL A 74 14.02 10.35 5.19
CA VAL A 74 13.31 9.59 4.16
C VAL A 74 14.17 9.44 2.90
N GLY A 75 14.80 10.53 2.43
CA GLY A 75 15.69 10.48 1.27
C GLY A 75 16.84 9.49 1.43
N VAL A 76 17.50 9.49 2.59
CA VAL A 76 18.57 8.52 2.90
C VAL A 76 18.05 7.09 2.98
N ILE A 77 16.91 6.86 3.65
CA ILE A 77 16.29 5.51 3.74
C ILE A 77 15.98 4.97 2.34
N VAL A 78 15.42 5.80 1.46
CA VAL A 78 15.08 5.41 0.08
C VAL A 78 16.36 5.07 -0.72
N CYS A 79 17.39 5.90 -0.64
CA CYS A 79 18.66 5.63 -1.34
C CYS A 79 19.35 4.36 -0.83
N VAL A 80 19.41 4.16 0.49
CA VAL A 80 19.94 2.94 1.11
C VAL A 80 19.09 1.73 0.73
N GLY A 81 17.77 1.88 0.68
CA GLY A 81 16.83 0.85 0.23
C GLY A 81 17.09 0.41 -1.21
N PHE A 82 17.27 1.37 -2.14
CA PHE A 82 17.61 1.05 -3.53
C PHE A 82 18.99 0.40 -3.65
N ALA A 83 19.99 0.90 -2.92
CA ALA A 83 21.32 0.30 -2.91
C ALA A 83 21.28 -1.13 -2.35
N GLY A 84 20.53 -1.35 -1.28
CA GLY A 84 20.29 -2.67 -0.68
C GLY A 84 19.59 -3.62 -1.65
N LEU A 85 18.50 -3.17 -2.30
CA LEU A 85 17.80 -3.97 -3.31
C LEU A 85 18.69 -4.32 -4.51
N ALA A 86 19.47 -3.35 -5.01
CA ALA A 86 20.43 -3.58 -6.09
C ALA A 86 21.51 -4.59 -5.68
N LEU A 87 22.02 -4.50 -4.43
CA LEU A 87 22.95 -5.47 -3.88
C LEU A 87 22.31 -6.87 -3.79
N VAL A 88 21.08 -6.97 -3.28
CA VAL A 88 20.34 -8.24 -3.20
C VAL A 88 20.14 -8.84 -4.60
N LEU A 89 19.74 -8.04 -5.59
CA LEU A 89 19.61 -8.50 -6.98
C LEU A 89 20.96 -8.97 -7.56
N GLN A 90 22.05 -8.28 -7.24
CA GLN A 90 23.39 -8.65 -7.69
C GLN A 90 23.87 -9.96 -7.03
N LEU A 91 23.61 -10.13 -5.73
CA LEU A 91 23.91 -11.35 -4.99
C LEU A 91 23.04 -12.51 -5.45
N ALA A 92 21.74 -12.27 -5.69
CA ALA A 92 20.82 -13.26 -6.24
C ALA A 92 21.28 -13.73 -7.62
N GLY A 93 21.78 -12.82 -8.47
CA GLY A 93 22.38 -13.20 -9.76
C GLY A 93 23.63 -14.07 -9.61
N ARG A 94 24.50 -13.79 -8.64
CA ARG A 94 25.66 -14.64 -8.33
C ARG A 94 25.23 -16.01 -7.77
N GLY A 95 24.26 -16.00 -6.86
CA GLY A 95 23.69 -17.20 -6.26
C GLY A 95 23.01 -18.08 -7.31
N LEU A 96 22.27 -17.50 -8.24
CA LEU A 96 21.68 -18.22 -9.37
C LEU A 96 22.74 -18.92 -10.20
N VAL A 97 23.79 -18.20 -10.61
CA VAL A 97 24.88 -18.81 -11.38
C VAL A 97 25.48 -19.97 -10.60
N ALA A 98 25.79 -19.80 -9.32
CA ALA A 98 26.32 -20.86 -8.47
C ALA A 98 25.37 -22.07 -8.35
N LEU A 99 24.07 -21.84 -8.15
CA LEU A 99 23.06 -22.86 -7.95
C LEU A 99 22.72 -23.63 -9.24
N VAL A 100 22.82 -22.96 -10.39
CA VAL A 100 22.49 -23.53 -11.69
C VAL A 100 23.72 -24.18 -12.34
N THR A 101 24.95 -23.81 -11.96
CA THR A 101 26.21 -24.41 -12.48
C THR A 101 26.23 -25.95 -12.43
N PRO A 102 25.76 -26.66 -11.38
CA PRO A 102 25.69 -28.12 -11.38
C PRO A 102 24.82 -28.70 -12.50
N LEU A 103 23.78 -27.98 -12.94
CA LEU A 103 22.93 -28.40 -14.05
C LEU A 103 23.63 -28.30 -15.42
N ALA A 104 24.85 -27.75 -15.49
CA ALA A 104 25.69 -27.84 -16.68
C ALA A 104 26.05 -29.30 -17.04
N ASN A 105 25.95 -30.23 -16.09
CA ASN A 105 26.16 -31.65 -16.33
C ASN A 105 24.89 -32.40 -16.80
N SER A 106 23.78 -31.69 -17.04
CA SER A 106 22.53 -32.30 -17.47
C SER A 106 22.64 -32.98 -18.85
N ARG A 107 21.90 -34.08 -19.02
CA ARG A 107 21.75 -34.79 -20.31
C ARG A 107 20.93 -34.00 -21.32
N SER A 108 20.11 -33.06 -20.87
CA SER A 108 19.32 -32.21 -21.77
C SER A 108 20.21 -31.12 -22.39
N PHE A 109 20.43 -31.23 -23.70
CA PHE A 109 21.25 -30.27 -24.45
C PHE A 109 20.78 -28.81 -24.26
N PRO A 110 19.48 -28.47 -24.37
CA PRO A 110 19.03 -27.09 -24.19
C PRO A 110 19.27 -26.55 -22.78
N LEU A 111 19.05 -27.38 -21.77
CA LEU A 111 19.22 -26.97 -20.37
C LEU A 111 20.69 -26.73 -20.04
N ARG A 112 21.57 -27.67 -20.43
CA ARG A 112 23.01 -27.56 -20.24
C ARG A 112 23.56 -26.27 -20.85
N HIS A 113 23.20 -25.97 -22.09
CA HIS A 113 23.73 -24.78 -22.76
C HIS A 113 23.14 -23.48 -22.21
N ALA A 114 21.87 -23.45 -21.80
CA ALA A 114 21.31 -22.30 -21.09
C ALA A 114 22.10 -22.00 -19.79
N VAL A 115 22.45 -23.03 -19.02
CA VAL A 115 23.30 -22.89 -17.82
C VAL A 115 24.69 -22.35 -18.15
N LEU A 116 25.34 -22.93 -19.16
CA LEU A 116 26.69 -22.53 -19.55
C LEU A 116 26.72 -21.06 -19.99
N HIS A 117 25.70 -20.61 -20.74
CA HIS A 117 25.54 -19.20 -21.12
C HIS A 117 25.35 -18.31 -19.89
N LEU A 118 24.53 -18.73 -18.92
CA LEU A 118 24.32 -18.00 -17.66
C LEU A 118 25.63 -17.78 -16.90
N SER A 119 26.48 -18.81 -16.83
CA SER A 119 27.74 -18.81 -16.07
C SER A 119 28.92 -18.09 -16.74
N ARG A 120 28.81 -17.74 -18.02
CA ARG A 120 29.93 -17.21 -18.80
C ARG A 120 30.37 -15.81 -18.32
N PRO A 121 31.69 -15.54 -18.19
CA PRO A 121 32.20 -14.19 -17.96
C PRO A 121 31.73 -13.22 -19.06
N GLY A 122 31.23 -12.04 -18.66
CA GLY A 122 30.69 -11.04 -19.58
C GLY A 122 29.19 -11.20 -19.91
N ASN A 123 28.51 -12.16 -19.29
CA ASN A 123 27.07 -12.35 -19.50
C ASN A 123 26.21 -11.21 -18.89
N GLN A 124 25.05 -10.99 -19.50
CA GLN A 124 24.08 -9.92 -19.21
C GLN A 124 23.18 -10.21 -18.01
N THR A 125 23.26 -11.41 -17.43
CA THR A 125 22.46 -11.85 -16.27
C THR A 125 22.30 -10.76 -15.21
N ARG A 126 23.39 -10.11 -14.81
CA ARG A 126 23.37 -9.06 -13.76
C ARG A 126 22.61 -7.80 -14.20
N VAL A 127 22.80 -7.38 -15.44
CA VAL A 127 22.14 -6.19 -15.99
C VAL A 127 20.64 -6.44 -16.13
N ILE A 128 20.26 -7.61 -16.64
CA ILE A 128 18.86 -8.03 -16.79
C ILE A 128 18.17 -8.11 -15.42
N LEU A 129 18.80 -8.77 -14.45
CA LEU A 129 18.27 -8.88 -13.08
C LEU A 129 18.09 -7.52 -12.43
N LEU A 130 19.06 -6.62 -12.54
CA LEU A 130 18.96 -5.28 -11.96
C LEU A 130 17.83 -4.47 -12.61
N ALA A 131 17.81 -4.39 -13.95
CA ALA A 131 16.88 -3.53 -14.67
C ALA A 131 15.44 -4.05 -14.59
N VAL A 132 15.23 -5.34 -14.84
CA VAL A 132 13.89 -5.93 -14.81
C VAL A 132 13.44 -6.20 -13.37
N GLY A 133 14.33 -6.65 -12.48
CA GLY A 133 13.98 -6.92 -11.09
C GLY A 133 13.55 -5.66 -10.35
N LEU A 134 14.17 -4.50 -10.63
CA LEU A 134 13.72 -3.23 -10.09
C LEU A 134 12.34 -2.82 -10.64
N GLY A 135 12.08 -3.02 -11.94
CA GLY A 135 10.76 -2.79 -12.53
C GLY A 135 9.66 -3.67 -11.91
N ALA A 136 9.95 -4.96 -11.74
CA ALA A 136 9.05 -5.91 -11.09
C ALA A 136 8.80 -5.53 -9.61
N PHE A 137 9.85 -5.14 -8.88
CA PHE A 137 9.75 -4.62 -7.51
C PHE A 137 8.74 -3.48 -7.40
N PHE A 138 8.83 -2.47 -8.27
CA PHE A 138 7.92 -1.33 -8.22
C PHE A 138 6.48 -1.73 -8.54
N ILE A 139 6.26 -2.46 -9.63
CA ILE A 139 4.91 -2.82 -10.06
C ILE A 139 4.21 -3.70 -9.02
N VAL A 140 4.91 -4.74 -8.55
CA VAL A 140 4.37 -5.67 -7.54
C VAL A 140 4.19 -4.95 -6.20
N GLY A 141 5.14 -4.11 -5.78
CA GLY A 141 5.06 -3.37 -4.52
C GLY A 141 3.86 -2.43 -4.47
N VAL A 142 3.60 -1.71 -5.55
CA VAL A 142 2.48 -0.77 -5.66
C VAL A 142 1.15 -1.51 -5.66
N ARG A 143 1.03 -2.58 -6.44
CA ARG A 143 -0.19 -3.42 -6.47
C ARG A 143 -0.44 -4.08 -5.12
N SER A 144 0.61 -4.55 -4.44
CA SER A 144 0.51 -5.13 -3.10
C SER A 144 0.08 -4.10 -2.06
N LEU A 145 0.63 -2.88 -2.11
CA LEU A 145 0.24 -1.80 -1.21
C LEU A 145 -1.22 -1.38 -1.45
N GLN A 146 -1.64 -1.25 -2.72
CA GLN A 146 -3.05 -1.00 -3.08
C GLN A 146 -3.97 -2.09 -2.53
N ALA A 147 -3.64 -3.36 -2.74
CA ALA A 147 -4.42 -4.49 -2.23
C ALA A 147 -4.52 -4.47 -0.70
N THR A 148 -3.42 -4.14 -0.02
CA THR A 148 -3.38 -4.05 1.45
C THR A 148 -4.26 -2.92 1.98
N LEU A 149 -4.19 -1.74 1.37
CA LEU A 149 -5.03 -0.61 1.75
C LEU A 149 -6.51 -0.93 1.53
N LEU A 150 -6.86 -1.46 0.35
CA LEU A 150 -8.25 -1.81 0.04
C LEU A 150 -8.79 -2.93 0.94
N ASP A 151 -7.97 -3.92 1.29
CA ASP A 151 -8.36 -5.00 2.21
C ASP A 151 -8.65 -4.45 3.60
N GLU A 152 -7.77 -3.63 4.18
CA GLU A 152 -7.96 -3.07 5.52
C GLU A 152 -9.26 -2.26 5.63
N PHE A 153 -9.62 -1.49 4.59
CA PHE A 153 -10.90 -0.77 4.56
C PHE A 153 -12.10 -1.70 4.30
N SER A 154 -11.94 -2.75 3.49
CA SER A 154 -13.03 -3.67 3.15
C SER A 154 -13.36 -4.67 4.26
N VAL A 155 -12.37 -5.16 5.00
CA VAL A 155 -12.54 -6.11 6.12
C VAL A 155 -13.29 -5.45 7.27
N GLN A 156 -13.21 -4.12 7.39
CA GLN A 156 -14.05 -3.38 8.33
C GLN A 156 -15.54 -3.47 7.94
N VAL A 157 -15.89 -3.70 6.67
CA VAL A 157 -17.27 -3.86 6.18
C VAL A 157 -17.63 -5.35 6.16
N SER A 158 -17.98 -5.91 7.32
CA SER A 158 -18.62 -7.23 7.33
C SER A 158 -19.95 -7.16 6.54
N ASN A 159 -20.34 -8.26 5.87
CA ASN A 159 -21.59 -8.29 5.11
C ASN A 159 -22.83 -8.06 5.99
N GLU A 160 -22.74 -8.33 7.30
CA GLU A 160 -23.85 -8.20 8.25
C GLU A 160 -23.85 -6.85 8.99
N SER A 161 -22.73 -6.12 8.98
CA SER A 161 -22.65 -4.83 9.67
C SER A 161 -23.45 -3.73 8.97
N PRO A 162 -23.98 -2.75 9.74
CA PRO A 162 -24.59 -1.55 9.21
C PRO A 162 -23.67 -0.84 8.21
N ASP A 163 -24.22 -0.49 7.05
CA ASP A 163 -23.50 0.22 5.97
C ASP A 163 -24.15 1.55 5.59
N MET A 164 -25.21 1.94 6.31
CA MET A 164 -25.90 3.21 6.16
C MET A 164 -26.35 3.73 7.52
N PHE A 165 -26.31 5.05 7.72
CA PHE A 165 -26.69 5.69 8.98
C PHE A 165 -27.67 6.81 8.70
N LEU A 166 -28.80 6.79 9.42
CA LEU A 166 -29.71 7.93 9.47
C LEU A 166 -29.35 8.80 10.65
N LEU A 167 -29.24 10.11 10.43
CA LEU A 167 -28.97 11.11 11.44
C LEU A 167 -30.16 12.07 11.56
N ASP A 168 -30.28 12.69 12.74
CA ASP A 168 -31.31 13.68 13.04
C ASP A 168 -32.75 13.16 12.95
N VAL A 169 -32.99 11.89 13.30
CA VAL A 169 -34.35 11.37 13.41
C VAL A 169 -34.98 11.96 14.68
N GLN A 170 -35.96 12.86 14.51
CA GLN A 170 -36.62 13.52 15.63
C GLN A 170 -37.54 12.55 16.38
N ARG A 171 -37.77 12.79 17.69
CA ARG A 171 -38.61 11.92 18.54
C ARG A 171 -40.01 11.67 17.95
N GLY A 172 -40.63 12.69 17.36
CA GLY A 172 -41.94 12.55 16.70
C GLY A 172 -41.92 11.82 15.36
N GLN A 173 -40.74 11.61 14.77
CA GLN A 173 -40.56 10.92 13.48
C GLN A 173 -40.21 9.45 13.65
N VAL A 174 -39.87 9.01 14.87
CA VAL A 174 -39.38 7.65 15.16
C VAL A 174 -40.33 6.58 14.64
N ASP A 175 -41.63 6.71 14.87
CA ASP A 175 -42.61 5.70 14.45
C ASP A 175 -42.78 5.68 12.92
N GLY A 176 -42.76 6.85 12.28
CA GLY A 176 -42.81 6.97 10.82
C GLY A 176 -41.56 6.40 10.14
N VAL A 177 -40.37 6.68 10.69
CA VAL A 177 -39.10 6.12 10.20
C VAL A 177 -39.06 4.62 10.44
N ARG A 178 -39.49 4.13 11.60
CA ARG A 178 -39.58 2.68 11.88
C ARG A 178 -40.49 1.98 10.88
N ALA A 179 -41.66 2.55 10.58
CA ALA A 179 -42.58 2.02 9.57
C ALA A 179 -41.95 2.04 8.17
N PHE A 180 -41.26 3.11 7.79
CA PHE A 180 -40.54 3.20 6.52
C PHE A 180 -39.44 2.14 6.39
N LEU A 181 -38.63 1.95 7.44
CA LEU A 181 -37.54 0.98 7.46
C LEU A 181 -38.03 -0.47 7.47
N SER A 182 -39.20 -0.73 8.06
CA SER A 182 -39.78 -2.07 8.13
C SER A 182 -40.54 -2.47 6.86
N ASP A 183 -40.78 -1.54 5.94
CA ASP A 183 -41.47 -1.80 4.68
C ASP A 183 -40.57 -2.64 3.74
N PRO A 184 -40.98 -3.87 3.36
CA PRO A 184 -40.20 -4.72 2.46
C PRO A 184 -39.88 -4.07 1.11
N ALA A 185 -40.69 -3.11 0.66
CA ALA A 185 -40.44 -2.38 -0.58
C ALA A 185 -39.14 -1.55 -0.54
N ASN A 186 -38.74 -1.12 0.66
CA ASN A 186 -37.54 -0.31 0.88
C ASN A 186 -36.27 -1.16 1.05
N ALA A 187 -36.40 -2.49 1.18
CA ALA A 187 -35.30 -3.45 1.25
C ALA A 187 -34.19 -3.08 2.26
N ALA A 188 -34.55 -2.40 3.36
CA ALA A 188 -33.66 -2.20 4.48
C ALA A 188 -33.57 -3.51 5.29
N GLY A 189 -32.36 -3.87 5.72
CA GLY A 189 -32.14 -4.99 6.62
C GLY A 189 -32.27 -4.56 8.08
N ASP A 190 -31.52 -5.23 8.96
CA ASP A 190 -31.52 -4.92 10.39
C ASP A 190 -31.16 -3.46 10.65
N PHE A 191 -31.94 -2.84 11.54
CA PHE A 191 -31.75 -1.47 11.98
C PHE A 191 -31.94 -1.36 13.49
N ASN A 192 -31.23 -0.42 14.11
CA ASN A 192 -31.41 -0.08 15.51
C ASN A 192 -31.56 1.44 15.64
N LEU A 193 -32.50 1.91 16.47
CA LEU A 193 -32.74 3.33 16.72
C LEU A 193 -32.12 3.72 18.06
N ILE A 194 -31.01 4.45 18.00
CA ILE A 194 -30.22 4.79 19.18
C ILE A 194 -30.47 6.25 19.55
N PRO A 195 -30.97 6.56 20.76
CA PRO A 195 -31.14 7.93 21.19
C PRO A 195 -29.77 8.55 21.46
N VAL A 196 -29.56 9.76 20.94
CA VAL A 196 -28.31 10.50 21.08
C VAL A 196 -28.56 11.90 21.60
N LEU A 197 -27.67 12.35 22.49
CA LEU A 197 -27.63 13.70 23.01
C LEU A 197 -26.23 14.27 22.85
N ARG A 198 -26.13 15.59 22.89
CA ARG A 198 -24.85 16.28 22.96
C ARG A 198 -24.59 16.74 24.38
N ALA A 199 -23.43 16.38 24.91
CA ALA A 199 -23.02 16.75 26.26
C ALA A 199 -21.58 17.26 26.26
N ARG A 200 -21.30 18.26 27.10
CA ARG A 200 -19.93 18.70 27.38
C ARG A 200 -19.59 18.35 28.82
N VAL A 201 -18.37 17.87 29.05
CA VAL A 201 -17.86 17.70 30.42
C VAL A 201 -17.49 19.08 30.97
N VAL A 202 -18.08 19.46 32.10
CA VAL A 202 -17.88 20.77 32.75
C VAL A 202 -17.31 20.68 34.16
N GLY A 203 -17.21 19.47 34.71
CA GLY A 203 -16.49 19.21 35.96
C GLY A 203 -16.16 17.73 36.12
N VAL A 204 -15.09 17.43 36.85
CA VAL A 204 -14.79 16.08 37.33
C VAL A 204 -14.38 16.21 38.78
N GLN A 205 -15.10 15.55 39.68
CA GLN A 205 -14.78 15.44 41.09
C GLN A 205 -14.41 13.98 41.35
N GLY A 206 -13.12 13.68 41.18
CA GLY A 206 -12.56 12.35 41.39
C GLY A 206 -11.49 12.32 42.46
N SER A 207 -11.08 11.10 42.84
CA SER A 207 -10.04 10.88 43.85
C SER A 207 -8.65 11.37 43.41
N GLU A 208 -8.35 11.26 42.11
CA GLU A 208 -7.03 11.63 41.54
C GLU A 208 -7.09 12.91 40.69
N THR A 209 -8.25 13.19 40.09
CA THR A 209 -8.44 14.37 39.25
C THR A 209 -9.67 15.14 39.71
N ASN A 210 -9.43 16.37 40.19
CA ASN A 210 -10.47 17.34 40.46
C ASN A 210 -10.34 18.52 39.47
N LEU A 211 -11.33 18.67 38.60
CA LEU A 211 -11.43 19.73 37.61
C LEU A 211 -12.73 20.48 37.84
N GLU A 212 -12.62 21.72 38.32
CA GLU A 212 -13.77 22.59 38.50
C GLU A 212 -13.74 23.72 37.46
N GLY A 213 -14.85 23.86 36.74
CA GLY A 213 -15.04 24.92 35.77
C GLY A 213 -14.54 24.58 34.36
N VAL A 214 -15.11 25.27 33.38
CA VAL A 214 -14.85 25.08 31.95
C VAL A 214 -13.37 25.35 31.61
N GLU A 215 -12.73 26.29 32.32
CA GLU A 215 -11.34 26.69 32.05
C GLU A 215 -10.35 25.58 32.42
N ALA A 216 -10.50 24.94 33.57
CA ALA A 216 -9.65 23.81 34.01
C ALA A 216 -9.77 22.59 33.07
N ILE A 217 -10.96 22.37 32.51
CA ILE A 217 -11.18 21.27 31.55
C ILE A 217 -10.62 21.62 30.17
N ARG A 218 -10.67 22.88 29.74
CA ARG A 218 -10.04 23.34 28.49
C ARG A 218 -8.53 23.14 28.50
N THR A 219 -7.88 23.29 29.65
CA THR A 219 -6.44 23.00 29.80
C THR A 219 -6.11 21.53 29.59
N ARG A 220 -7.08 20.62 29.79
CA ARG A 220 -6.97 19.18 29.50
C ARG A 220 -7.37 18.82 28.05
N GLY A 221 -7.50 19.81 27.17
CA GLY A 221 -7.63 19.63 25.72
C GLY A 221 -8.91 18.89 25.32
N SER A 222 -8.80 17.61 24.99
CA SER A 222 -9.87 16.83 24.35
C SER A 222 -11.07 16.52 25.26
N LEU A 223 -10.95 16.62 26.58
CA LEU A 223 -12.09 16.43 27.50
C LEU A 223 -13.14 17.56 27.41
N ALA A 224 -12.71 18.77 27.00
CA ALA A 224 -13.58 19.94 26.89
C ALA A 224 -14.49 19.95 25.64
N ARG A 225 -14.27 19.01 24.72
CA ARG A 225 -15.06 18.93 23.49
C ARG A 225 -16.49 18.50 23.79
N GLU A 226 -17.37 18.78 22.85
CA GLU A 226 -18.74 18.28 22.88
C GLU A 226 -18.75 16.82 22.43
N TYR A 227 -19.33 15.95 23.26
CA TYR A 227 -19.45 14.53 23.01
C TYR A 227 -20.88 14.18 22.61
N THR A 228 -21.01 13.25 21.66
CA THR A 228 -22.27 12.54 21.46
C THR A 228 -22.36 11.45 22.52
N ILE A 229 -23.44 11.47 23.29
CA ILE A 229 -23.72 10.54 24.38
C ILE A 229 -25.01 9.79 24.09
N THR A 230 -25.17 8.63 24.70
CA THR A 230 -26.41 7.85 24.63
C THR A 230 -26.79 7.35 26.02
N TYR A 231 -28.00 6.81 26.15
CA TYR A 231 -28.44 6.06 27.31
C TYR A 231 -28.98 4.71 26.87
N ARG A 232 -28.64 3.64 27.59
CA ARG A 232 -29.16 2.27 27.34
C ARG A 232 -28.91 1.35 28.53
N ASP A 233 -29.65 0.25 28.60
CA ASP A 233 -29.61 -0.75 29.67
C ASP A 233 -28.80 -2.02 29.35
N HIS A 234 -28.22 -2.11 28.15
CA HIS A 234 -27.44 -3.26 27.68
C HIS A 234 -26.08 -2.84 27.11
N LEU A 235 -25.20 -3.82 26.96
CA LEU A 235 -23.92 -3.67 26.26
C LEU A 235 -24.08 -4.11 24.81
N GLU A 236 -23.36 -3.41 23.95
CA GLU A 236 -23.30 -3.67 22.52
C GLU A 236 -22.23 -4.76 22.24
N PRO A 237 -22.32 -5.56 21.17
CA PRO A 237 -21.39 -6.69 20.94
C PRO A 237 -19.90 -6.29 20.87
N ASN A 238 -19.62 -5.05 20.46
CA ASN A 238 -18.28 -4.48 20.35
C ASN A 238 -17.76 -3.84 21.66
N GLU A 239 -18.43 -4.09 22.79
CA GLU A 239 -18.09 -3.48 24.07
C GLU A 239 -17.88 -4.52 25.16
N ARG A 240 -16.85 -4.30 25.99
CA ARG A 240 -16.55 -5.13 27.15
C ARG A 240 -16.24 -4.28 28.35
N VAL A 241 -16.86 -4.58 29.49
CA VAL A 241 -16.56 -3.92 30.77
C VAL A 241 -15.19 -4.40 31.25
N THR A 242 -14.30 -3.45 31.53
CA THR A 242 -12.97 -3.73 32.07
C THR A 242 -12.88 -3.49 33.57
N ASP A 243 -13.66 -2.53 34.08
CA ASP A 243 -13.69 -2.19 35.50
C ASP A 243 -15.09 -1.72 35.93
N GLY A 244 -15.41 -1.91 37.20
CA GLY A 244 -16.71 -1.59 37.80
C GLY A 244 -17.83 -2.56 37.40
N ARG A 245 -19.07 -2.08 37.43
CA ARG A 245 -20.26 -2.88 37.09
C ARG A 245 -21.17 -2.08 36.18
N PHE A 246 -21.52 -2.66 35.02
CA PHE A 246 -22.57 -2.10 34.19
C PHE A 246 -23.93 -2.39 34.82
N TRP A 247 -24.84 -1.43 34.74
CA TRP A 247 -26.17 -1.53 35.34
C TRP A 247 -27.05 -2.53 34.60
N THR A 248 -28.10 -2.99 35.29
CA THR A 248 -29.16 -3.82 34.72
C THR A 248 -30.49 -3.13 34.95
N GLY A 249 -30.97 -2.38 33.95
CA GLY A 249 -32.24 -1.65 33.97
C GLY A 249 -32.16 -0.17 34.41
N PRO A 250 -33.27 0.58 34.29
CA PRO A 250 -33.32 2.02 34.54
C PRO A 250 -33.14 2.39 36.03
N SER A 251 -32.71 3.61 36.30
CA SER A 251 -32.66 4.19 37.65
C SER A 251 -32.79 5.72 37.59
N GLN A 252 -33.24 6.33 38.69
CA GLN A 252 -33.23 7.79 38.83
C GLN A 252 -31.84 8.33 39.20
N GLU A 253 -30.94 7.47 39.66
CA GLU A 253 -29.56 7.88 39.95
C GLU A 253 -28.77 8.01 38.63
N PRO A 254 -28.22 9.20 38.34
CA PRO A 254 -27.43 9.41 37.13
C PRO A 254 -26.09 8.68 37.25
N GLU A 255 -25.97 7.57 36.53
CA GLU A 255 -24.74 6.81 36.38
C GLU A 255 -24.21 6.90 34.95
N VAL A 256 -22.89 6.95 34.80
CA VAL A 256 -22.21 6.99 33.51
C VAL A 256 -21.16 5.89 33.42
N SER A 257 -21.11 5.26 32.25
CA SER A 257 -20.07 4.32 31.86
C SER A 257 -19.14 4.98 30.85
N ILE A 258 -17.84 5.02 31.17
CA ILE A 258 -16.83 5.73 30.39
C ILE A 258 -15.98 4.78 29.57
N GLU A 259 -15.46 5.25 28.44
CA GLU A 259 -14.53 4.47 27.62
C GLU A 259 -13.12 4.40 28.25
N LYS A 260 -12.42 3.29 28.04
CA LYS A 260 -11.08 3.01 28.59
C LYS A 260 -10.07 4.13 28.32
N GLY A 261 -10.03 4.67 27.11
CA GLY A 261 -9.19 5.81 26.76
C GLY A 261 -9.57 7.12 27.46
N ILE A 262 -10.80 7.30 27.97
CA ILE A 262 -11.15 8.42 28.86
C ILE A 262 -10.58 8.17 30.25
N HIS A 263 -10.76 6.96 30.78
CA HIS A 263 -10.19 6.54 32.06
C HIS A 263 -8.67 6.73 32.11
N GLU A 264 -7.94 6.16 31.14
CA GLU A 264 -6.47 6.18 31.11
C GLU A 264 -5.88 7.57 30.89
N ARG A 265 -6.48 8.40 30.02
CA ARG A 265 -5.94 9.72 29.69
C ARG A 265 -6.22 10.77 30.76
N PHE A 266 -7.35 10.65 31.46
CA PHE A 266 -7.81 11.68 32.41
C PHE A 266 -7.74 11.23 33.87
N ALA A 267 -7.34 9.98 34.14
CA ALA A 267 -7.29 9.40 35.48
C ALA A 267 -8.63 9.57 36.21
N ILE A 268 -9.71 9.14 35.52
CA ILE A 268 -11.08 9.15 36.05
C ILE A 268 -11.44 7.71 36.41
N ASN A 269 -11.69 7.46 37.69
CA ASN A 269 -11.87 6.12 38.24
C ASN A 269 -13.34 5.78 38.48
N VAL A 270 -13.64 4.50 38.64
CA VAL A 270 -14.97 4.04 39.06
C VAL A 270 -15.27 4.59 40.46
N GLY A 271 -16.42 5.21 40.62
CA GLY A 271 -16.84 5.90 41.84
C GLY A 271 -16.73 7.44 41.77
N ASP A 272 -15.93 7.97 40.84
CA ASP A 272 -15.79 9.42 40.67
C ASP A 272 -17.09 10.06 40.15
N THR A 273 -17.28 11.35 40.39
CA THR A 273 -18.45 12.09 39.92
C THR A 273 -18.08 13.06 38.80
N MET A 274 -18.73 12.94 37.65
CA MET A 274 -18.54 13.82 36.51
C MET A 274 -19.73 14.76 36.35
N LYS A 275 -19.48 16.04 36.08
CA LYS A 275 -20.50 17.04 35.76
C LYS A 275 -20.56 17.23 34.25
N PHE A 276 -21.75 17.10 33.69
CA PHE A 276 -22.04 17.27 32.27
C PHE A 276 -23.00 18.43 32.07
N ASP A 277 -22.79 19.20 31.00
CA ASP A 277 -23.71 20.19 30.47
C ASP A 277 -24.40 19.61 29.23
N VAL A 278 -25.72 19.48 29.29
CA VAL A 278 -26.58 19.05 28.18
C VAL A 278 -27.58 20.18 27.91
N LEU A 279 -27.44 20.81 26.74
CA LEU A 279 -28.32 21.91 26.30
C LEU A 279 -28.42 23.07 27.31
N GLY A 280 -27.32 23.39 28.01
CA GLY A 280 -27.24 24.48 28.98
C GLY A 280 -27.68 24.09 30.39
N ARG A 281 -28.08 22.83 30.62
CA ARG A 281 -28.40 22.30 31.95
C ARG A 281 -27.28 21.39 32.43
N THR A 282 -26.74 21.72 33.60
CA THR A 282 -25.69 20.92 34.23
C THR A 282 -26.29 19.85 35.14
N PHE A 283 -25.76 18.63 35.06
CA PHE A 283 -26.08 17.55 35.99
C PHE A 283 -24.83 16.74 36.32
N SER A 284 -24.82 16.10 37.47
CA SER A 284 -23.74 15.23 37.93
C SER A 284 -24.10 13.78 37.69
N ALA A 285 -23.15 12.96 37.25
CA ALA A 285 -23.31 11.52 37.12
C ALA A 285 -22.11 10.79 37.73
N ARG A 286 -22.36 9.67 38.42
CA ARG A 286 -21.31 8.84 39.01
C ARG A 286 -20.77 7.85 37.98
N VAL A 287 -19.46 7.68 37.91
CA VAL A 287 -18.81 6.68 37.06
C VAL A 287 -19.03 5.30 37.67
N SER A 288 -19.83 4.45 37.03
CA SER A 288 -20.16 3.11 37.53
C SER A 288 -19.28 2.01 36.92
N SER A 289 -18.78 2.24 35.70
CA SER A 289 -17.97 1.27 34.96
C SER A 289 -17.09 1.92 33.91
N VAL A 290 -16.00 1.21 33.57
CA VAL A 290 -15.12 1.50 32.44
C VAL A 290 -15.29 0.41 31.39
N ARG A 291 -15.46 0.81 30.12
CA ARG A 291 -15.66 -0.08 28.98
C ARG A 291 -14.52 0.05 27.98
N ASN A 292 -14.03 -1.08 27.50
CA ASN A 292 -13.25 -1.15 26.28
C ASN A 292 -14.19 -1.23 25.09
N VAL A 293 -14.07 -0.28 24.15
CA VAL A 293 -14.90 -0.21 22.94
C VAL A 293 -14.02 -0.57 21.74
N GLU A 294 -14.41 -1.60 21.00
CA GLU A 294 -13.74 -2.01 19.78
C GLU A 294 -14.13 -1.07 18.63
N TRP A 295 -13.43 0.07 18.51
CA TRP A 295 -13.75 1.12 17.52
C TRP A 295 -13.71 0.64 16.07
N ARG A 296 -13.04 -0.47 15.78
CA ARG A 296 -13.05 -1.18 14.48
C ARG A 296 -14.48 -1.59 14.07
N GLU A 297 -15.36 -1.82 15.04
CA GLU A 297 -16.77 -2.20 14.87
C GLU A 297 -17.73 -1.10 15.34
N SER A 298 -17.27 0.16 15.42
CA SER A 298 -18.08 1.31 15.88
C SER A 298 -19.41 1.51 15.13
N ARG A 299 -19.57 0.87 13.97
CA ARG A 299 -20.82 0.87 13.20
C ARG A 299 -21.98 0.17 13.89
N ASN A 300 -21.69 -0.74 14.83
CA ASN A 300 -22.71 -1.38 15.66
C ASN A 300 -23.17 -0.48 16.82
N GLY A 301 -22.64 0.74 16.92
CA GLY A 301 -22.84 1.64 18.04
C GLY A 301 -21.59 1.67 18.92
N GLY A 302 -21.17 2.85 19.36
CA GLY A 302 -19.98 3.01 20.20
C GLY A 302 -19.88 4.44 20.69
N PHE A 303 -20.01 4.62 22.00
CA PHE A 303 -20.05 5.94 22.63
C PHE A 303 -18.98 6.06 23.70
N MET A 304 -18.36 7.23 23.78
CA MET A 304 -17.38 7.56 24.82
C MET A 304 -18.01 7.59 26.22
N PHE A 305 -19.27 8.03 26.28
CA PHE A 305 -20.09 8.08 27.49
C PHE A 305 -21.44 7.44 27.20
N VAL A 306 -21.79 6.44 27.98
CA VAL A 306 -23.12 5.80 27.98
C VAL A 306 -23.72 6.05 29.34
N PHE A 307 -24.97 6.48 29.41
CA PHE A 307 -25.67 6.75 30.65
C PHE A 307 -26.71 5.67 30.95
N ARG A 308 -27.01 5.52 32.24
CA ARG A 308 -28.12 4.68 32.67
C ARG A 308 -29.47 5.30 32.25
N PRO A 309 -30.42 4.52 31.71
CA PRO A 309 -31.74 5.02 31.36
C PRO A 309 -32.49 5.56 32.59
N GLY A 310 -33.32 6.60 32.38
CA GLY A 310 -33.97 7.36 33.44
C GLY A 310 -34.01 8.87 33.18
N PRO A 311 -33.28 9.73 33.91
CA PRO A 311 -33.43 11.19 33.83
C PRO A 311 -33.21 11.80 32.44
N LEU A 312 -32.32 11.21 31.63
CA LEU A 312 -31.95 11.73 30.31
C LEU A 312 -33.00 11.50 29.21
N GLU A 313 -33.95 10.58 29.42
CA GLU A 313 -35.02 10.28 28.45
C GLU A 313 -35.99 11.45 28.27
N GLN A 314 -36.10 12.31 29.29
CA GLN A 314 -36.95 13.49 29.27
C GLN A 314 -36.28 14.68 28.58
N ALA A 315 -34.96 14.66 28.41
CA ALA A 315 -34.25 15.71 27.73
C ALA A 315 -34.52 15.67 26.21
N PRO A 316 -34.54 16.82 25.51
CA PRO A 316 -34.59 16.85 24.05
C PRO A 316 -33.42 16.05 23.46
N HIS A 317 -33.73 15.03 22.67
CA HIS A 317 -32.76 14.15 22.04
C HIS A 317 -33.23 13.78 20.63
N THR A 318 -32.26 13.43 19.79
CA THR A 318 -32.50 12.91 18.45
C THR A 318 -32.10 11.44 18.40
N TYR A 319 -32.43 10.76 17.31
CA TYR A 319 -32.07 9.37 17.10
C TYR A 319 -31.10 9.26 15.93
N VAL A 320 -30.15 8.33 16.07
CA VAL A 320 -29.32 7.83 14.99
C VAL A 320 -29.75 6.40 14.71
N ALA A 321 -29.91 6.07 13.43
CA ALA A 321 -30.27 4.72 13.01
C ALA A 321 -29.15 4.11 12.16
N PRO A 322 -28.21 3.35 12.75
CA PRO A 322 -27.43 2.39 11.98
C PRO A 322 -28.38 1.37 11.35
N LEU A 323 -28.23 1.14 10.04
CA LEU A 323 -28.97 0.11 9.32
C LEU A 323 -28.12 -0.57 8.24
N LYS A 324 -28.58 -1.75 7.83
CA LYS A 324 -28.18 -2.33 6.55
C LYS A 324 -29.00 -1.71 5.43
N GLY A 325 -28.36 -0.88 4.60
CA GLY A 325 -29.02 -0.29 3.43
C GLY A 325 -29.23 -1.32 2.30
N PRO A 326 -30.05 -0.99 1.30
CA PRO A 326 -30.33 -1.89 0.16
C PRO A 326 -29.07 -2.37 -0.57
N ALA A 327 -29.16 -3.54 -1.20
CA ALA A 327 -27.99 -4.18 -1.82
C ALA A 327 -27.52 -3.51 -3.12
N THR A 328 -28.42 -2.99 -3.94
CA THR A 328 -28.11 -2.39 -5.26
C THR A 328 -28.03 -0.87 -5.21
N VAL A 329 -27.25 -0.28 -6.11
CA VAL A 329 -27.05 1.18 -6.20
C VAL A 329 -28.39 1.88 -6.48
N GLU A 330 -29.20 1.33 -7.37
CA GLU A 330 -30.50 1.89 -7.74
C GLU A 330 -31.49 1.84 -6.57
N ALA A 331 -31.51 0.74 -5.81
CA ALA A 331 -32.38 0.62 -4.63
C ALA A 331 -31.95 1.57 -3.51
N ARG A 332 -30.63 1.76 -3.31
CA ARG A 332 -30.11 2.74 -2.33
C ARG A 332 -30.50 4.17 -2.72
N ALA A 333 -30.38 4.54 -3.99
CA ALA A 333 -30.79 5.85 -4.48
C ALA A 333 -32.29 6.09 -4.30
N ARG A 334 -33.13 5.10 -4.60
CA ARG A 334 -34.59 5.17 -4.36
C ARG A 334 -34.91 5.29 -2.86
N PHE A 335 -34.28 4.47 -2.02
CA PHE A 335 -34.43 4.53 -0.57
C PHE A 335 -34.11 5.93 -0.03
N GLN A 336 -32.98 6.51 -0.43
CA GLN A 336 -32.59 7.86 -0.01
C GLN A 336 -33.59 8.92 -0.51
N HIS A 337 -34.03 8.81 -1.76
CA HIS A 337 -35.01 9.72 -2.34
C HIS A 337 -36.34 9.69 -1.58
N ASP A 338 -36.90 8.50 -1.36
CA ASP A 338 -38.19 8.31 -0.70
C ASP A 338 -38.13 8.71 0.78
N LEU A 339 -36.99 8.46 1.44
CA LEU A 339 -36.75 8.90 2.81
C LEU A 339 -36.73 10.42 2.90
N VAL A 340 -35.97 11.11 2.05
CA VAL A 340 -35.86 12.58 2.06
C VAL A 340 -37.19 13.24 1.69
N GLN A 341 -37.98 12.65 0.79
CA GLN A 341 -39.33 13.13 0.49
C GLN A 341 -40.25 13.12 1.72
N ARG A 342 -40.19 12.07 2.55
CA ARG A 342 -41.04 11.90 3.73
C ARG A 342 -40.48 12.59 4.98
N PHE A 343 -39.16 12.64 5.11
CA PHE A 343 -38.41 13.12 6.28
C PHE A 343 -37.23 14.01 5.85
N PRO A 344 -37.48 15.26 5.42
CA PRO A 344 -36.48 16.11 4.78
C PRO A 344 -35.32 16.56 5.68
N ASN A 345 -35.48 16.50 7.01
CA ASN A 345 -34.41 16.79 7.97
C ASN A 345 -33.50 15.59 8.25
N VAL A 346 -33.94 14.37 7.94
CA VAL A 346 -33.18 13.15 8.21
C VAL A 346 -32.05 13.03 7.20
N SER A 347 -30.81 13.07 7.68
CA SER A 347 -29.62 12.98 6.82
C SER A 347 -29.16 11.53 6.71
N VAL A 348 -28.85 11.07 5.51
CA VAL A 348 -28.33 9.72 5.26
C VAL A 348 -26.83 9.78 5.01
N ILE A 349 -26.07 8.94 5.72
CA ILE A 349 -24.66 8.68 5.43
C ILE A 349 -24.54 7.26 4.88
N ASP A 350 -24.18 7.15 3.60
CA ASP A 350 -23.92 5.87 2.95
C ASP A 350 -22.41 5.54 2.97
N PHE A 351 -22.03 4.53 3.74
CA PHE A 351 -20.63 4.12 3.82
C PHE A 351 -20.13 3.46 2.53
N ARG A 352 -21.01 2.91 1.70
CA ARG A 352 -20.59 2.32 0.42
C ARG A 352 -20.10 3.39 -0.55
N GLU A 353 -20.76 4.53 -0.61
CA GLU A 353 -20.34 5.66 -1.47
C GLU A 353 -18.97 6.20 -1.04
N ILE A 354 -18.73 6.30 0.27
CA ILE A 354 -17.42 6.68 0.82
C ILE A 354 -16.37 5.64 0.42
N MET A 355 -16.68 4.34 0.52
CA MET A 355 -15.76 3.27 0.11
C MET A 355 -15.49 3.28 -1.39
N GLU A 356 -16.48 3.56 -2.23
CA GLU A 356 -16.31 3.70 -3.67
C GLU A 356 -15.44 4.90 -4.02
N THR A 357 -15.65 6.03 -3.36
CA THR A 357 -14.81 7.22 -3.52
C THR A 357 -13.36 6.92 -3.10
N LEU A 358 -13.15 6.23 -1.98
CA LEU A 358 -11.81 5.79 -1.57
C LEU A 358 -11.20 4.83 -2.58
N ARG A 359 -11.96 3.86 -3.11
CA ARG A 359 -11.50 2.94 -4.17
C ARG A 359 -11.08 3.71 -5.42
N ASP A 360 -11.85 4.72 -5.83
CA ASP A 360 -11.54 5.54 -7.00
C ASP A 360 -10.27 6.38 -6.79
N VAL A 361 -10.12 7.03 -5.63
CA VAL A 361 -8.89 7.75 -5.27
C VAL A 361 -7.69 6.81 -5.25
N MET A 362 -7.82 5.64 -4.62
CA MET A 362 -6.76 4.61 -4.59
C MET A 362 -6.45 4.08 -6.00
N SER A 363 -7.45 3.92 -6.85
CA SER A 363 -7.28 3.53 -8.26
C SER A 363 -6.48 4.57 -9.01
N LYS A 364 -6.77 5.86 -8.83
CA LYS A 364 -6.01 6.97 -9.45
C LYS A 364 -4.55 7.03 -8.97
N VAL A 365 -4.31 6.88 -7.67
CA VAL A 365 -2.95 6.80 -7.11
C VAL A 365 -2.20 5.59 -7.69
N THR A 366 -2.86 4.43 -7.72
CA THR A 366 -2.28 3.21 -8.26
C THR A 366 -2.00 3.33 -9.75
N LEU A 367 -2.89 3.96 -10.52
CA LEU A 367 -2.67 4.23 -11.93
C LEU A 367 -1.41 5.08 -12.14
N ALA A 368 -1.28 6.18 -11.40
CA ALA A 368 -0.12 7.07 -11.50
C ALA A 368 1.20 6.32 -11.23
N ILE A 369 1.25 5.54 -10.15
CA ILE A 369 2.47 4.79 -9.82
C ILE A 369 2.67 3.58 -10.76
N THR A 370 1.60 2.95 -11.24
CA THR A 370 1.67 1.87 -12.24
C THR A 370 2.25 2.40 -13.55
N VAL A 371 1.91 3.62 -13.98
CA VAL A 371 2.51 4.26 -15.14
C VAL A 371 4.02 4.45 -14.94
N VAL A 372 4.44 4.94 -13.77
CA VAL A 372 5.87 5.08 -13.43
C VAL A 372 6.57 3.71 -13.41
N GLY A 373 6.00 2.72 -12.75
CA GLY A 373 6.51 1.34 -12.73
C GLY A 373 6.58 0.74 -14.13
N GLY A 374 5.60 1.02 -14.98
CA GLY A 374 5.58 0.65 -16.40
C GLY A 374 6.70 1.29 -17.19
N LEU A 375 7.00 2.58 -16.97
CA LEU A 375 8.15 3.27 -17.58
C LEU A 375 9.49 2.67 -17.13
N VAL A 376 9.61 2.29 -15.85
CA VAL A 376 10.80 1.59 -15.33
C VAL A 376 10.94 0.22 -15.98
N LEU A 377 9.85 -0.55 -16.08
CA LEU A 377 9.85 -1.86 -16.74
C LEU A 377 10.19 -1.72 -18.23
N PHE A 378 9.62 -0.73 -18.91
CA PHE A 378 9.92 -0.42 -20.31
C PHE A 378 11.40 -0.03 -20.49
N SER A 379 11.95 0.78 -19.60
CA SER A 379 13.38 1.10 -19.59
C SER A 379 14.22 -0.16 -19.36
N GLY A 380 13.78 -1.07 -18.49
CA GLY A 380 14.41 -2.37 -18.27
C GLY A 380 14.38 -3.27 -19.50
N VAL A 381 13.31 -3.21 -20.28
CA VAL A 381 13.19 -3.86 -21.59
C VAL A 381 14.19 -3.28 -22.60
N LEU A 382 14.31 -1.95 -22.69
CA LEU A 382 15.29 -1.31 -23.57
C LEU A 382 16.72 -1.66 -23.17
N ILE A 383 17.01 -1.72 -21.86
CA ILE A 383 18.29 -2.17 -21.34
C ILE A 383 18.55 -3.64 -21.71
N LEU A 384 17.54 -4.51 -21.61
CA LEU A 384 17.64 -5.90 -22.04
C LEU A 384 17.96 -5.99 -23.55
N ILE A 385 17.23 -5.27 -24.40
CA ILE A 385 17.47 -5.23 -25.85
C ILE A 385 18.91 -4.77 -26.14
N GLY A 386 19.34 -3.67 -25.51
CA GLY A 386 20.70 -3.13 -25.66
C GLY A 386 21.76 -4.10 -25.18
N ALA A 387 21.52 -4.76 -24.05
CA ALA A 387 22.40 -5.81 -23.55
C ALA A 387 22.52 -6.93 -24.58
N VAL A 388 21.40 -7.50 -25.05
CA VAL A 388 21.39 -8.58 -26.06
C VAL A 388 22.16 -8.16 -27.31
N ALA A 389 21.93 -6.94 -27.80
CA ALA A 389 22.59 -6.37 -28.96
C ALA A 389 24.12 -6.35 -28.83
N MET A 390 24.66 -6.03 -27.64
CA MET A 390 26.11 -6.03 -27.40
C MET A 390 26.76 -7.41 -27.55
N THR A 391 26.00 -8.50 -27.40
CA THR A 391 26.49 -9.88 -27.61
C THR A 391 26.03 -10.50 -28.92
N LYS A 392 25.39 -9.71 -29.79
CA LYS A 392 24.73 -10.23 -31.00
C LYS A 392 25.69 -11.05 -31.87
N PHE A 393 26.86 -10.51 -32.19
CA PHE A 393 27.83 -11.20 -33.07
C PHE A 393 28.24 -12.56 -32.51
N GLN A 394 28.58 -12.61 -31.22
CA GLN A 394 28.96 -13.85 -30.55
C GLN A 394 27.82 -14.87 -30.53
N ARG A 395 26.58 -14.44 -30.26
CA ARG A 395 25.41 -15.31 -30.25
C ARG A 395 25.05 -15.83 -31.65
N VAL A 396 25.18 -15.00 -32.70
CA VAL A 396 24.95 -15.41 -34.09
C VAL A 396 25.97 -16.45 -34.52
N TYR A 397 27.25 -16.25 -34.18
CA TYR A 397 28.31 -17.23 -34.46
C TYR A 397 28.06 -18.57 -33.76
N GLU A 398 27.76 -18.56 -32.45
CA GLU A 398 27.45 -19.79 -31.70
C GLU A 398 26.25 -20.53 -32.28
N ALA A 399 25.20 -19.80 -32.68
CA ALA A 399 24.04 -20.42 -33.33
C ALA A 399 24.37 -20.98 -34.71
N ALA A 400 25.27 -20.35 -35.47
CA ALA A 400 25.75 -20.88 -36.74
C ALA A 400 26.50 -22.21 -36.52
N VAL A 401 27.40 -22.28 -35.54
CA VAL A 401 28.12 -23.50 -35.16
C VAL A 401 27.16 -24.60 -34.70
N PHE A 402 26.16 -24.29 -33.88
CA PHE A 402 25.18 -25.30 -33.48
C PHE A 402 24.32 -25.80 -34.65
N LYS A 403 23.92 -24.90 -35.57
CA LYS A 403 23.16 -25.29 -36.77
C LYS A 403 23.98 -26.16 -37.72
N THR A 404 25.29 -25.91 -37.88
CA THR A 404 26.16 -26.78 -38.71
C THR A 404 26.36 -28.15 -38.08
N LEU A 405 26.35 -28.26 -36.76
CA LEU A 405 26.37 -29.53 -36.01
C LEU A 405 24.99 -30.23 -35.96
N GLY A 406 23.97 -29.70 -36.65
CA GLY A 406 22.64 -30.32 -36.76
C GLY A 406 21.60 -29.85 -35.74
N ALA A 407 21.87 -28.83 -34.93
CA ALA A 407 20.88 -28.28 -34.01
C ALA A 407 19.74 -27.57 -34.77
N SER A 408 18.51 -27.99 -34.52
CA SER A 408 17.32 -27.35 -35.08
C SER A 408 17.09 -25.94 -34.50
N THR A 409 16.42 -25.07 -35.26
CA THR A 409 15.97 -23.76 -34.76
C THR A 409 15.12 -23.88 -33.49
N ARG A 410 14.28 -24.92 -33.38
CA ARG A 410 13.49 -25.19 -32.16
C ARG A 410 14.37 -25.46 -30.94
N THR A 411 15.48 -26.17 -31.12
CA THR A 411 16.44 -26.43 -30.05
C THR A 411 17.07 -25.13 -29.55
N ILE A 412 17.46 -24.24 -30.47
CA ILE A 412 18.04 -22.93 -30.14
C ILE A 412 17.01 -22.01 -29.47
N THR A 413 15.76 -21.99 -29.95
CA THR A 413 14.68 -21.24 -29.30
C THR A 413 14.41 -21.73 -27.88
N ARG A 414 14.42 -23.05 -27.63
CA ARG A 414 14.27 -23.61 -26.28
C ARG A 414 15.41 -23.20 -25.35
N MET A 415 16.64 -23.12 -25.86
CA MET A 415 17.78 -22.61 -25.07
C MET A 415 17.57 -21.17 -24.62
N LEU A 416 17.18 -20.29 -25.55
CA LEU A 416 16.91 -18.87 -25.25
C LEU A 416 15.72 -18.72 -24.30
N LEU A 417 14.65 -19.49 -24.49
CA LEU A 417 13.49 -19.48 -23.59
C LEU A 417 13.87 -19.91 -22.16
N LEU A 418 14.72 -20.93 -22.00
CA LEU A 418 15.20 -21.34 -20.69
C LEU A 418 16.12 -20.29 -20.07
N GLU A 419 17.06 -19.74 -20.84
CA GLU A 419 17.99 -18.69 -20.37
C GLU A 419 17.22 -17.47 -19.86
N TYR A 420 16.39 -16.88 -20.70
CA TYR A 420 15.64 -15.67 -20.35
C TYR A 420 14.46 -15.94 -19.40
N GLY A 421 13.85 -17.12 -19.47
CA GLY A 421 12.77 -17.52 -18.55
C GLY A 421 13.27 -17.67 -17.11
N VAL A 422 14.43 -18.29 -16.90
CA VAL A 422 15.06 -18.39 -15.57
C VAL A 422 15.46 -17.01 -15.05
N LEU A 423 16.05 -16.16 -15.91
CA LEU A 423 16.40 -14.79 -15.54
C LEU A 423 15.19 -13.96 -15.15
N GLY A 424 14.12 -14.01 -15.95
CA GLY A 424 12.89 -13.29 -15.68
C GLY A 424 12.16 -13.79 -14.44
N SER A 425 12.15 -15.11 -14.22
CA SER A 425 11.57 -15.71 -13.01
C SER A 425 12.32 -15.26 -11.76
N LEU A 426 13.65 -15.26 -11.79
CA LEU A 426 14.45 -14.79 -10.66
C LEU A 426 14.29 -13.28 -10.45
N ALA A 427 14.30 -12.48 -11.51
CA ALA A 427 14.08 -11.04 -11.43
C ALA A 427 12.72 -10.73 -10.80
N GLY A 428 11.66 -11.43 -11.26
CA GLY A 428 10.32 -11.34 -10.69
C GLY A 428 10.27 -11.78 -9.23
N LEU A 429 10.95 -12.88 -8.87
CA LEU A 429 10.97 -13.40 -7.50
C LEU A 429 11.65 -12.43 -6.54
N VAL A 430 12.86 -11.97 -6.87
CA VAL A 430 13.60 -11.02 -6.03
C VAL A 430 12.87 -9.68 -5.97
N GLY A 431 12.32 -9.22 -7.10
CA GLY A 431 11.48 -8.02 -7.13
C GLY A 431 10.25 -8.16 -6.23
N SER A 432 9.57 -9.30 -6.28
CA SER A 432 8.43 -9.62 -5.43
C SER A 432 8.79 -9.72 -3.94
N MET A 433 9.94 -10.30 -3.60
CA MET A 433 10.44 -10.32 -2.21
C MET A 433 10.78 -8.91 -1.72
N GLY A 434 11.37 -8.08 -2.58
CA GLY A 434 11.58 -6.67 -2.28
C GLY A 434 10.25 -5.94 -2.05
N ALA A 435 9.24 -6.21 -2.88
CA ALA A 435 7.90 -5.65 -2.77
C ALA A 435 7.21 -6.03 -1.45
N ILE A 436 7.39 -7.29 -1.01
CA ILE A 436 6.96 -7.77 0.31
C ILE A 436 7.62 -6.93 1.42
N ALA A 437 8.95 -6.80 1.38
CA ALA A 437 9.68 -6.04 2.38
C ALA A 437 9.28 -4.55 2.40
N LEU A 438 9.07 -3.95 1.22
CA LEU A 438 8.59 -2.58 1.08
C LEU A 438 7.20 -2.41 1.70
N THR A 439 6.25 -3.28 1.33
CA THR A 439 4.87 -3.19 1.80
C THR A 439 4.80 -3.42 3.32
N TRP A 440 5.56 -4.38 3.83
CA TRP A 440 5.72 -4.60 5.27
C TRP A 440 6.28 -3.35 5.97
N GLY A 441 7.35 -2.75 5.44
CA GLY A 441 7.95 -1.55 6.02
C GLY A 441 6.99 -0.35 6.04
N VAL A 442 6.30 -0.10 4.92
CA VAL A 442 5.32 1.00 4.83
C VAL A 442 4.15 0.78 5.77
N THR A 443 3.56 -0.42 5.79
CA THR A 443 2.43 -0.74 6.67
C THR A 443 2.79 -0.66 8.15
N ARG A 444 3.99 -1.12 8.53
CA ARG A 444 4.44 -1.14 9.93
C ARG A 444 4.89 0.22 10.47
N TYR A 445 5.56 1.03 9.66
CA TYR A 445 6.22 2.26 10.12
C TYR A 445 5.54 3.56 9.67
N ALA A 446 4.75 3.52 8.59
CA ALA A 446 4.08 4.71 8.06
C ALA A 446 2.57 4.69 8.28
N LEU A 447 1.93 3.51 8.36
CA LEU A 447 0.47 3.39 8.37
C LEU A 447 -0.11 2.74 9.64
N ASP A 448 0.71 2.11 10.48
CA ASP A 448 0.27 1.34 11.66
C ASP A 448 -0.88 0.35 11.35
N MET A 449 -0.79 -0.32 10.20
CA MET A 449 -1.79 -1.28 9.71
C MET A 449 -1.33 -2.73 9.86
N PRO A 450 -2.25 -3.70 10.06
CA PRO A 450 -1.90 -5.10 10.03
C PRO A 450 -1.45 -5.49 8.62
N TRP A 451 -0.28 -6.12 8.53
CA TRP A 451 0.30 -6.52 7.26
C TRP A 451 -0.23 -7.88 6.80
N ARG A 452 -0.66 -7.97 5.55
CA ARG A 452 -1.08 -9.20 4.88
C ARG A 452 -0.36 -9.35 3.54
N ILE A 453 -0.06 -10.59 3.18
CA ILE A 453 0.50 -10.94 1.88
C ILE A 453 -0.66 -11.31 0.96
N PHE A 454 -0.65 -10.82 -0.28
CA PHE A 454 -1.59 -11.22 -1.32
C PHE A 454 -0.87 -12.11 -2.34
N PRO A 455 -0.87 -13.45 -2.17
CA PRO A 455 -0.07 -14.35 -3.01
C PRO A 455 -0.37 -14.21 -4.50
N ARG A 456 -1.62 -13.88 -4.86
CA ARG A 456 -2.03 -13.67 -6.25
C ARG A 456 -1.21 -12.58 -6.95
N GLU A 457 -0.96 -11.45 -6.30
CA GLU A 457 -0.26 -10.31 -6.90
C GLU A 457 1.23 -10.64 -7.10
N HIS A 458 1.81 -11.33 -6.12
CA HIS A 458 3.20 -11.77 -6.16
C HIS A 458 3.43 -12.84 -7.22
N VAL A 459 2.60 -13.89 -7.25
CA VAL A 459 2.71 -14.97 -8.25
C VAL A 459 2.45 -14.42 -9.65
N ALA A 460 1.41 -13.61 -9.84
CA ALA A 460 1.14 -12.96 -11.12
C ALA A 460 2.31 -12.07 -11.56
N GLY A 461 2.89 -11.30 -10.65
CA GLY A 461 4.06 -10.47 -10.91
C GLY A 461 5.28 -11.28 -11.37
N VAL A 462 5.58 -12.40 -10.71
CA VAL A 462 6.68 -13.31 -11.09
C VAL A 462 6.44 -13.91 -12.47
N VAL A 463 5.24 -14.46 -12.70
CA VAL A 463 4.89 -15.12 -13.98
C VAL A 463 4.91 -14.12 -15.13
N LEU A 464 4.33 -12.92 -14.94
CA LEU A 464 4.29 -11.89 -15.98
C LEU A 464 5.70 -11.38 -16.29
N THR A 465 6.55 -11.21 -15.27
CA THR A 465 7.96 -10.81 -15.46
C THR A 465 8.73 -11.89 -16.22
N ALA A 466 8.59 -13.16 -15.84
CA ALA A 466 9.21 -14.28 -16.52
C ALA A 466 8.80 -14.36 -18.00
N PHE A 467 7.50 -14.25 -18.27
CA PHE A 467 6.95 -14.27 -19.62
C PHE A 467 7.46 -13.09 -20.46
N LEU A 468 7.47 -11.88 -19.88
CA LEU A 468 7.93 -10.67 -20.56
C LEU A 468 9.41 -10.78 -20.95
N VAL A 469 10.27 -11.17 -20.00
CA VAL A 469 11.72 -11.31 -20.26
C VAL A 469 12.01 -12.42 -21.26
N ALA A 470 11.34 -13.57 -21.13
CA ALA A 470 11.49 -14.68 -22.07
C ALA A 470 11.09 -14.25 -23.49
N THR A 471 9.94 -13.60 -23.64
CA THR A 471 9.44 -13.15 -24.93
C THR A 471 10.37 -12.12 -25.55
N ILE A 472 10.76 -11.09 -24.80
CA ILE A 472 11.61 -10.01 -25.30
C ILE A 472 13.03 -10.49 -25.58
N GLY A 473 13.60 -11.34 -24.73
CA GLY A 473 14.92 -11.91 -24.95
C GLY A 473 14.98 -12.76 -26.23
N VAL A 474 13.93 -13.55 -26.50
CA VAL A 474 13.81 -14.32 -27.75
C VAL A 474 13.60 -13.39 -28.95
N LEU A 475 12.71 -12.40 -28.85
CA LEU A 475 12.45 -11.43 -29.94
C LEU A 475 13.71 -10.62 -30.29
N SER A 476 14.46 -10.19 -29.29
CA SER A 476 15.74 -9.48 -29.46
C SER A 476 16.83 -10.35 -30.09
N SER A 477 16.65 -11.67 -30.05
CA SER A 477 17.57 -12.67 -30.61
C SER A 477 17.07 -13.26 -31.95
N LEU A 478 16.08 -12.66 -32.61
CA LEU A 478 15.53 -13.19 -33.87
C LEU A 478 16.58 -13.32 -34.98
N ASP A 479 17.56 -12.42 -35.04
CA ASP A 479 18.63 -12.48 -36.04
C ASP A 479 19.52 -13.72 -35.86
N VAL A 480 19.73 -14.15 -34.61
CA VAL A 480 20.43 -15.39 -34.27
C VAL A 480 19.69 -16.62 -34.83
N LEU A 481 18.36 -16.57 -34.81
CA LEU A 481 17.50 -17.63 -35.33
C LEU A 481 17.40 -17.62 -36.86
N ARG A 482 17.38 -16.43 -37.49
CA ARG A 482 17.13 -16.27 -38.94
C ARG A 482 18.38 -16.33 -39.82
N ASN A 483 19.56 -15.96 -39.32
CA ASN A 483 20.77 -15.95 -40.15
C ASN A 483 21.18 -17.36 -40.60
N LYS A 484 21.54 -17.46 -41.89
CA LYS A 484 22.06 -18.69 -42.51
C LYS A 484 23.52 -18.90 -42.07
N PRO A 485 23.91 -20.11 -41.60
CA PRO A 485 25.25 -20.36 -41.07
C PRO A 485 26.38 -20.01 -42.05
N LEU A 486 26.14 -20.26 -43.34
CA LEU A 486 27.11 -20.09 -44.42
C LEU A 486 27.48 -18.62 -44.68
N ALA A 487 26.54 -17.69 -44.45
CA ALA A 487 26.81 -16.25 -44.60
C ALA A 487 27.58 -15.69 -43.40
N THR A 488 27.36 -16.25 -42.21
CA THR A 488 28.03 -15.83 -40.98
C THR A 488 29.47 -16.33 -40.91
N LEU A 489 29.72 -17.60 -41.27
CA LEU A 489 31.04 -18.25 -41.19
C LEU A 489 32.02 -17.81 -42.29
N ARG A 490 31.58 -17.07 -43.31
CA ARG A 490 32.44 -16.49 -44.37
C ARG A 490 32.83 -15.04 -44.12
N ALA A 491 32.24 -14.38 -43.12
CA ALA A 491 32.47 -12.98 -42.80
C ALA A 491 33.60 -12.79 -41.75
N GLU A 492 34.06 -13.89 -41.14
CA GLU A 492 35.38 -14.04 -40.51
C GLU A 492 36.34 -14.65 -41.54
#